data_AF-A0A6I1N555-F1
#
_entry.id   AF-A0A6I1N555-F1
#
_cell.length_a   1.000
_cell.length_b   1.000
_cell.length_c   1.000
_cell.angle_alpha   90.00
_cell.angle_beta   90.00
_cell.angle_gamma   90.00
#
_symmetry.space_group_name_H-M   'P 1'
#
loop_
_entity.id
_entity.type
_entity.pdbx_description
1 polymer ?
#
loop_
_entity_poly.entity_id
_entity_poly.type
_entity_poly.pdbx_seq_one_letter_code
_entity_poly.pdbx_strand_id
1 'polypeptide(L)'
;MSLAALLAFTLAGASAATLPSNLMLPDPDLATHGIVERWTLTIRLESDDLKAITPCRQVLAERGFAPVLSKMASSTRPQLHFKIEGNKEYAQATTEADDALAAVQQAGCKTSVSWAVVAKPVPR
;
A
#
# COMPACT_ATOMS: atom_id res chain seq x y z
N MET A 1 -41.86 -37.07 1.85
CA MET A 1 -41.33 -35.87 1.19
C MET A 1 -41.27 -34.74 2.20
N SER A 2 -40.09 -34.30 2.60
CA SER A 2 -39.86 -32.95 3.14
C SER A 2 -38.39 -32.60 2.90
N LEU A 3 -38.17 -31.81 1.85
CA LEU A 3 -36.92 -31.11 1.60
C LEU A 3 -36.73 -30.08 2.70
N ALA A 4 -35.58 -30.07 3.37
CA ALA A 4 -35.08 -28.89 4.06
C ALA A 4 -33.55 -28.87 3.91
N ALA A 5 -33.11 -28.21 2.84
CA ALA A 5 -31.71 -27.90 2.58
C ALA A 5 -31.21 -26.93 3.67
N LEU A 6 -30.32 -27.40 4.52
CA LEU A 6 -29.52 -26.53 5.39
C LEU A 6 -28.32 -26.03 4.57
N LEU A 7 -28.54 -24.92 3.88
CA LEU A 7 -27.48 -24.08 3.32
C LEU A 7 -26.61 -23.57 4.47
N ALA A 8 -25.46 -24.22 4.67
CA ALA A 8 -24.39 -23.69 5.50
C ALA A 8 -23.84 -22.43 4.80
N PHE A 9 -24.27 -21.26 5.26
CA PHE A 9 -23.64 -19.99 4.91
C PHE A 9 -22.21 -19.99 5.47
N THR A 10 -21.24 -20.31 4.62
CA THR A 10 -19.84 -19.97 4.88
C THR A 10 -19.73 -18.46 4.86
N LEU A 11 -19.79 -17.83 6.04
CA LEU A 11 -19.27 -16.48 6.23
C LEU A 11 -17.76 -16.54 6.02
N ALA A 12 -17.34 -16.41 4.76
CA ALA A 12 -16.01 -15.95 4.46
C ALA A 12 -15.93 -14.52 5.01
N GLY A 13 -15.28 -14.37 6.16
CA GLY A 13 -14.91 -13.06 6.69
C GLY A 13 -14.02 -12.37 5.66
N ALA A 14 -14.62 -11.51 4.85
CA ALA A 14 -13.88 -10.57 4.03
C ALA A 14 -13.21 -9.60 5.01
N SER A 15 -11.95 -9.88 5.38
CA SER A 15 -11.08 -8.83 5.89
C SER A 15 -10.98 -7.79 4.78
N ALA A 16 -11.79 -6.73 4.87
CA ALA A 16 -11.67 -5.60 3.98
C ALA A 16 -10.21 -5.15 4.05
N ALA A 17 -9.50 -5.24 2.93
CA ALA A 17 -8.14 -4.76 2.86
C ALA A 17 -8.15 -3.30 3.31
N THR A 18 -7.46 -3.00 4.41
CA THR A 18 -7.37 -1.63 4.91
C THR A 18 -6.83 -0.75 3.79
N LEU A 19 -7.55 0.29 3.40
CA LEU A 19 -7.09 1.24 2.38
C LEU A 19 -6.14 2.26 3.01
N PRO A 20 -5.15 2.79 2.25
CA PRO A 20 -4.28 3.85 2.72
C PRO A 20 -5.02 5.04 3.33
N SER A 21 -6.10 5.51 2.70
CA SER A 21 -6.88 6.66 3.16
C SER A 21 -7.49 6.45 4.55
N ASN A 22 -7.86 5.23 4.91
CA ASN A 22 -8.38 4.89 6.23
C ASN A 22 -7.34 5.08 7.35
N LEU A 23 -6.05 5.12 7.00
CA LEU A 23 -4.94 5.36 7.93
C LEU A 23 -4.43 6.80 7.89
N MET A 24 -4.98 7.66 7.02
CA MET A 24 -4.59 9.07 6.89
C MET A 24 -5.50 10.00 7.72
N LEU A 25 -5.78 9.60 8.96
CA LEU A 25 -6.61 10.38 9.86
C LEU A 25 -5.72 11.23 10.77
N PRO A 26 -6.04 12.51 11.00
CA PRO A 26 -5.29 13.34 11.93
C PRO A 26 -5.43 12.82 13.36
N ASP A 27 -4.34 12.87 14.12
CA ASP A 27 -4.38 12.62 15.56
C ASP A 27 -5.25 13.70 16.25
N PRO A 28 -6.32 13.31 16.97
CA PRO A 28 -7.21 14.28 17.63
C PRO A 28 -6.50 15.22 18.61
N ASP A 29 -5.48 14.73 19.32
CA ASP A 29 -4.74 15.55 20.29
C ASP A 29 -3.90 16.59 19.54
N LEU A 30 -3.16 16.19 18.50
CA LEU A 30 -2.38 17.11 17.67
C LEU A 30 -3.28 18.14 16.96
N ALA A 31 -4.43 17.70 16.43
CA ALA A 31 -5.40 18.57 15.79
C ALA A 31 -5.97 19.62 16.76
N THR A 32 -6.25 19.25 18.01
CA THR A 32 -6.70 20.18 19.06
C THR A 32 -5.66 21.25 19.38
N HIS A 33 -4.37 20.92 19.23
CA HIS A 33 -3.26 21.88 19.36
C HIS A 33 -2.93 22.64 18.06
N GLY A 34 -3.72 22.46 16.99
CA GLY A 34 -3.51 23.12 15.70
C GLY A 34 -2.19 22.70 15.03
N ILE A 35 -1.75 21.47 15.28
CA ILE A 35 -0.60 20.85 14.59
C ILE A 35 -1.16 20.13 13.36
N VAL A 36 -0.62 20.46 12.19
CA VAL A 36 -0.99 19.83 10.91
C VAL A 36 -0.04 18.67 10.67
N GLU A 37 -0.58 17.54 10.22
CA GLU A 37 0.19 16.36 9.84
C GLU A 37 0.29 16.22 8.32
N ARG A 38 1.36 15.60 7.86
CA ARG A 38 1.49 15.10 6.50
C ARG A 38 1.69 13.59 6.55
N TRP A 39 1.05 12.91 5.61
CA TRP A 39 1.14 11.47 5.50
C TRP A 39 2.06 11.10 4.35
N THR A 40 2.97 10.17 4.59
CA THR A 40 3.76 9.54 3.53
C THR A 40 3.21 8.14 3.30
N LEU A 41 2.74 7.87 2.08
CA LEU A 41 2.46 6.51 1.62
C LEU A 41 3.73 5.95 0.98
N THR A 42 4.19 4.82 1.50
CA THR A 42 5.26 4.00 0.94
C THR A 42 4.66 2.74 0.35
N ILE A 43 4.91 2.46 -0.94
CA ILE A 43 4.58 1.19 -1.59
C ILE A 43 5.89 0.47 -1.90
N ARG A 44 6.00 -0.78 -1.43
CA ARG A 44 7.14 -1.67 -1.63
C ARG A 44 6.73 -2.86 -2.49
N LEU A 45 7.57 -3.16 -3.46
CA LEU A 45 7.43 -4.27 -4.38
C LEU A 45 8.68 -5.11 -4.31
N GLU A 46 8.53 -6.42 -4.22
CA GLU A 46 9.67 -7.34 -4.26
C GLU A 46 9.45 -8.45 -5.29
N SER A 47 10.50 -8.83 -6.00
CA SER A 47 10.49 -9.93 -6.96
C SER A 47 11.88 -10.49 -7.22
N ASP A 48 11.95 -11.76 -7.60
CA ASP A 48 13.21 -12.37 -8.05
C ASP A 48 13.50 -12.05 -9.53
N ASP A 49 12.52 -11.52 -10.28
CA ASP A 49 12.64 -11.20 -11.70
C ASP A 49 12.52 -9.68 -11.94
N LEU A 50 13.62 -9.08 -12.42
CA LEU A 50 13.69 -7.67 -12.77
C LEU A 50 12.67 -7.29 -13.86
N LYS A 51 12.43 -8.17 -14.84
CA LYS A 51 11.48 -7.89 -15.93
C LYS A 51 10.06 -7.89 -15.39
N ALA A 52 9.75 -8.76 -14.44
CA ALA A 52 8.43 -8.85 -13.82
C ALA A 52 8.08 -7.65 -12.93
N ILE A 53 9.06 -7.03 -12.26
CA ILE A 53 8.83 -5.89 -11.36
C ILE A 53 8.83 -4.53 -12.07
N THR A 54 9.43 -4.44 -13.27
CA THR A 54 9.59 -3.18 -14.01
C THR A 54 8.26 -2.48 -14.38
N PRO A 55 7.19 -3.16 -14.82
CA PRO A 55 5.91 -2.50 -15.13
C PRO A 55 5.31 -1.77 -13.93
N CYS A 56 5.40 -2.34 -12.73
CA CYS A 56 4.89 -1.68 -11.52
C CYS A 56 5.73 -0.46 -11.11
N ARG A 57 7.02 -0.43 -11.48
CA ARG A 57 7.84 0.80 -11.34
C ARG A 57 7.24 1.95 -12.14
N GLN A 58 6.83 1.66 -13.38
CA GLN A 58 6.27 2.65 -14.28
C GLN A 58 4.93 3.17 -13.75
N VAL A 59 4.05 2.26 -13.30
CA VAL A 59 2.78 2.64 -12.68
C VAL A 59 3.00 3.54 -11.46
N LEU A 60 3.95 3.22 -10.59
CA LEU A 60 4.29 4.08 -9.44
C LEU A 60 4.72 5.49 -9.89
N ALA A 61 5.60 5.59 -10.88
CA ALA A 61 6.06 6.88 -11.41
C ALA A 61 4.91 7.70 -12.01
N GLU A 62 4.03 7.06 -12.79
CA GLU A 62 2.84 7.70 -13.38
C GLU A 62 1.84 8.20 -12.32
N ARG A 63 1.78 7.53 -11.16
CA ARG A 63 1.01 7.98 -10.00
C ARG A 63 1.73 9.03 -9.15
N GLY A 64 2.90 9.50 -9.59
CA GLY A 64 3.66 10.58 -8.94
C GLY A 64 4.48 10.13 -7.74
N PHE A 65 4.75 8.83 -7.59
CA PHE A 65 5.72 8.33 -6.63
C PHE A 65 7.13 8.52 -7.20
N ALA A 66 8.14 8.56 -6.33
CA ALA A 66 9.55 8.50 -6.71
C ALA A 66 10.10 7.08 -6.48
N PRO A 67 9.87 6.11 -7.40
CA PRO A 67 10.25 4.73 -7.18
C PRO A 67 11.77 4.50 -7.33
N VAL A 68 12.39 3.95 -6.30
CA VAL A 68 13.80 3.56 -6.29
C VAL A 68 13.93 2.05 -6.42
N LEU A 69 14.62 1.60 -7.46
CA LEU A 69 14.97 0.19 -7.65
C LEU A 69 16.29 -0.12 -6.92
N SER A 70 16.30 -1.21 -6.17
CA SER A 70 17.47 -1.73 -5.46
C SER A 70 17.52 -3.25 -5.56
N LYS A 71 18.70 -3.83 -5.30
CA LYS A 71 18.89 -5.27 -5.17
C LYS A 71 19.33 -5.56 -3.75
N MET A 72 18.63 -6.45 -3.05
CA MET A 72 18.92 -6.73 -1.64
C MET A 72 18.61 -8.16 -1.24
N ALA A 73 19.05 -8.51 -0.03
CA ALA A 73 18.66 -9.70 0.69
C ALA A 73 18.22 -9.25 2.09
N SER A 74 17.24 -9.93 2.68
CA SER A 74 16.73 -9.66 4.02
C SER A 74 16.83 -10.89 4.90
N SER A 75 16.66 -10.74 6.21
CA SER A 75 16.61 -11.88 7.13
C SER A 75 15.46 -12.84 6.84
N THR A 76 14.33 -12.30 6.34
CA THR A 76 13.14 -13.07 5.96
C THR A 76 13.24 -13.65 4.55
N ARG A 77 14.07 -13.06 3.68
CA ARG A 77 14.37 -13.54 2.33
C ARG A 77 15.87 -13.39 2.03
N PRO A 78 16.69 -14.37 2.43
CA PRO A 78 18.15 -14.26 2.36
C PRO A 78 18.69 -14.34 0.92
N GLN A 79 17.86 -14.75 -0.05
CA GLN A 79 18.23 -14.76 -1.45
C GLN A 79 18.17 -13.34 -2.03
N LEU A 80 19.13 -13.01 -2.90
CA LEU A 80 19.17 -11.73 -3.60
C LEU A 80 17.93 -11.56 -4.48
N HIS A 81 17.14 -10.53 -4.21
CA HIS A 81 15.93 -10.17 -4.93
C HIS A 81 15.94 -8.68 -5.27
N PHE A 82 15.03 -8.27 -6.16
CA PHE A 82 14.81 -6.88 -6.52
C PHE A 82 13.75 -6.27 -5.63
N LYS A 83 13.99 -5.06 -5.14
CA LYS A 83 13.02 -4.26 -4.40
C LYS A 83 12.82 -2.92 -5.08
N ILE A 84 11.56 -2.53 -5.26
CA ILE A 84 11.17 -1.17 -5.60
C ILE A 84 10.46 -0.55 -4.42
N GLU A 85 10.89 0.63 -4.01
CA GLU A 85 10.21 1.43 -3.00
C GLU A 85 9.83 2.78 -3.60
N GLY A 86 8.53 3.09 -3.63
CA GLY A 86 8.00 4.38 -4.04
C GLY A 86 7.38 5.09 -2.84
N ASN A 87 7.70 6.37 -2.69
CA ASN A 87 7.13 7.23 -1.66
C ASN A 87 6.35 8.39 -2.29
N LYS A 88 5.23 8.76 -1.67
CA LYS A 88 4.47 9.96 -2.00
C LYS A 88 3.86 10.58 -0.75
N GLU A 89 3.92 11.90 -0.66
CA GLU A 89 3.36 12.65 0.46
C GLU A 89 1.97 13.18 0.13
N TYR A 90 1.11 13.19 1.14
CA TYR A 90 -0.25 13.67 1.09
C TYR A 90 -0.48 14.64 2.24
N ALA A 91 -1.13 15.77 1.94
CA ALA A 91 -1.47 16.78 2.94
C ALA A 91 -2.78 16.49 3.70
N GLN A 92 -3.55 15.50 3.23
CA GLN A 92 -4.83 15.05 3.79
C GLN A 92 -5.16 13.65 3.28
N ALA A 93 -6.07 12.94 3.95
CA ALA A 93 -6.68 11.73 3.42
C ALA A 93 -7.27 11.99 2.02
N THR A 94 -6.98 11.09 1.09
CA THR A 94 -7.47 11.18 -0.30
C THR A 94 -7.63 9.80 -0.90
N THR A 95 -8.64 9.64 -1.76
CA THR A 95 -8.85 8.43 -2.56
C THR A 95 -7.72 8.21 -3.56
N GLU A 96 -6.95 9.25 -3.90
CA GLU A 96 -5.79 9.13 -4.77
C GLU A 96 -4.74 8.13 -4.24
N ALA A 97 -4.58 8.05 -2.92
CA ALA A 97 -3.68 7.09 -2.27
C ALA A 97 -4.16 5.64 -2.47
N ASP A 98 -5.48 5.44 -2.40
CA ASP A 98 -6.13 4.14 -2.60
C ASP A 98 -6.07 3.73 -4.07
N ASP A 99 -6.39 4.66 -4.97
CA ASP A 99 -6.35 4.46 -6.41
C ASP A 99 -4.94 4.10 -6.88
N ALA A 100 -3.90 4.72 -6.30
CA ALA A 100 -2.52 4.39 -6.62
C ALA A 100 -2.15 2.96 -6.20
N LEU A 101 -2.55 2.55 -4.99
CA LEU A 101 -2.34 1.19 -4.52
C LEU A 101 -3.10 0.19 -5.40
N ALA A 102 -4.36 0.47 -5.72
CA ALA A 102 -5.18 -0.35 -6.59
C ALA A 102 -4.55 -0.50 -7.99
N ALA A 103 -4.01 0.57 -8.57
CA ALA A 103 -3.34 0.52 -9.86
C ALA A 103 -2.13 -0.42 -9.87
N VAL A 104 -1.32 -0.36 -8.82
CA VAL A 104 -0.15 -1.23 -8.66
C VAL A 104 -0.57 -2.69 -8.51
N GLN A 105 -1.64 -2.96 -7.76
CA GLN A 105 -2.19 -4.30 -7.60
C GLN A 105 -2.79 -4.83 -8.92
N GLN A 106 -3.51 -3.99 -9.67
CA GLN A 106 -4.13 -4.34 -10.94
C GLN A 106 -3.14 -4.49 -12.10
N ALA A 107 -1.96 -3.86 -12.01
CA ALA A 107 -0.89 -4.03 -12.99
C ALA A 107 -0.39 -5.48 -13.09
N GLY A 108 -0.74 -6.35 -12.13
CA GLY A 108 -0.53 -7.79 -12.24
C GLY A 108 0.94 -8.19 -12.31
N CYS A 109 1.84 -7.35 -11.81
CA CYS A 109 3.26 -7.67 -11.75
C CYS A 109 3.46 -8.90 -10.88
N LYS A 110 4.34 -9.83 -11.29
CA LYS A 110 4.69 -11.01 -10.48
C LYS A 110 5.61 -10.59 -9.33
N THR A 111 5.05 -9.87 -8.37
CA THR A 111 5.73 -9.23 -7.26
C THR A 111 4.89 -9.39 -5.99
N SER A 112 5.54 -9.40 -4.83
CA SER A 112 4.82 -9.18 -3.58
C SER A 112 4.68 -7.67 -3.36
N VAL A 113 3.46 -7.22 -3.05
CA VAL A 113 3.15 -5.81 -2.77
C VAL A 113 2.93 -5.66 -1.27
N SER A 114 3.62 -4.70 -0.65
CA SER A 114 3.35 -4.24 0.70
C SER A 114 3.34 -2.72 0.73
N TRP A 115 2.66 -2.12 1.69
CA TRP A 115 2.58 -0.66 1.79
C TRP A 115 2.46 -0.24 3.25
N ALA A 116 2.78 1.01 3.53
CA ALA A 116 2.65 1.62 4.84
C ALA A 116 2.34 3.10 4.71
N VAL A 117 1.58 3.63 5.66
CA VAL A 117 1.34 5.06 5.83
C VAL A 117 2.06 5.51 7.10
N VAL A 118 2.81 6.60 7.02
CA VAL A 118 3.46 7.24 8.17
C VAL A 118 3.00 8.68 8.26
N ALA A 119 2.46 9.08 9.41
CA ALA A 119 2.15 10.47 9.70
C ALA A 119 3.40 11.18 10.24
N LYS A 120 3.62 12.43 9.82
CA LYS A 120 4.67 13.32 10.33
C LYS A 120 4.05 14.68 10.65
N PRO A 121 4.23 15.19 11.87
CA PRO A 121 3.88 16.57 12.20
C PRO A 121 4.65 17.55 11.30
N VAL A 122 3.99 18.61 10.84
CA VAL A 122 4.63 19.72 10.13
C VAL A 122 5.00 20.78 11.18
N PRO A 123 6.30 21.07 11.38
CA PRO A 123 6.72 22.20 12.19
C PRO A 123 6.19 23.51 11.59
N ARG A 124 5.69 24.42 12.44
CA ARG A 124 5.26 25.76 12.01
C ARG A 124 6.44 26.64 11.63
#